data_AF-A0A164TZW3-F1
#
_entry.id   AF-A0A164TZW3-F1
#
_cell.length_a   1.000
_cell.length_b   1.000
_cell.length_c   1.000
_cell.angle_alpha   90.00
_cell.angle_beta   90.00
_cell.angle_gamma   90.00
#
_symmetry.space_group_name_H-M   'P 1'
#
loop_
_entity.id
_entity.type
_entity.pdbx_description
1 polymer ?
#
loop_
_entity_poly.entity_id
_entity_poly.type
_entity_poly.pdbx_seq_one_letter_code
_entity_poly.pdbx_strand_id
1 'polypeptide(L)'
;IVFITTHDELSFVTLERRIAPLDYILKDQSADLITQRIIKDINVVQNELKKTNSQRKDVFNYKLGTRYFSLALDDVILLSTSKLRPGSVQLHAINKVAEFPGNLNALEEKYPQFF
;
A
#
# COMPACT_ATOMS: atom_id res chain seq x y z
N ILE A 1 8.09 9.61 1.52
CA ILE A 1 7.95 9.96 0.08
C ILE A 1 9.35 10.01 -0.51
N VAL A 2 9.60 9.42 -1.67
CA VAL A 2 10.92 9.49 -2.37
C VAL A 2 10.71 10.17 -3.71
N PHE A 3 11.53 11.17 -4.03
CA PHE A 3 11.51 11.86 -5.33
C PHE A 3 12.59 11.30 -6.24
N ILE A 4 12.29 11.09 -7.53
CA ILE A 4 13.24 10.62 -8.54
C ILE A 4 13.15 11.55 -9.76
N THR A 5 14.17 12.36 -10.02
CA THR A 5 14.09 13.44 -11.02
C THR A 5 15.45 13.83 -11.60
N THR A 6 15.49 14.50 -12.74
CA THR A 6 16.70 15.11 -13.32
C THR A 6 17.00 16.51 -12.74
N HIS A 7 16.10 17.05 -11.93
CA HIS A 7 16.15 18.44 -11.44
C HIS A 7 16.62 18.47 -9.98
N ASP A 8 17.85 18.88 -9.73
CA ASP A 8 18.42 19.02 -8.38
C ASP A 8 17.93 20.29 -7.68
N GLU A 9 17.64 21.34 -8.44
CA GLU A 9 17.12 22.62 -7.97
C GLU A 9 15.76 22.50 -7.26
N LEU A 10 14.97 21.50 -7.64
CA LEU A 10 13.66 21.24 -7.03
C LEU A 10 13.76 20.62 -5.63
N SER A 11 14.94 20.17 -5.20
CA SER A 11 15.15 19.69 -3.83
C SER A 11 14.87 20.79 -2.81
N PHE A 12 15.28 22.03 -3.08
CA PHE A 12 15.01 23.18 -2.21
C PHE A 12 13.51 23.50 -2.12
N VAL A 13 12.78 23.37 -3.23
CA VAL A 13 11.33 23.59 -3.28
C VAL A 13 10.59 22.61 -2.37
N THR A 14 11.11 21.40 -2.14
CA THR A 14 10.51 20.46 -1.18
C THR A 14 10.58 20.99 0.25
N LEU A 15 11.67 21.68 0.62
CA LEU A 15 11.83 22.33 1.91
C LEU A 15 10.87 23.52 2.05
N GLU A 16 10.75 24.37 1.02
CA GLU A 16 9.79 25.50 1.01
C GLU A 16 8.35 25.02 1.23
N ARG A 17 7.99 23.91 0.59
CA ARG A 17 6.67 23.28 0.73
C ARG A 17 6.49 22.50 2.03
N ARG A 18 7.49 22.50 2.91
CA ARG A 18 7.50 21.76 4.19
C ARG A 18 7.24 20.26 4.03
N ILE A 19 7.69 19.70 2.91
CA ILE A 19 7.65 18.26 2.66
C ILE A 19 8.93 17.67 3.28
N ALA A 20 8.80 16.60 4.05
CA ALA A 20 9.92 15.82 4.54
C ALA A 20 10.09 14.56 3.67
N PRO A 21 10.86 14.62 2.56
CA PRO A 21 11.15 13.43 1.77
C PRO A 21 12.06 12.47 2.55
N LEU A 22 11.89 11.18 2.29
CA LEU A 22 12.81 10.14 2.77
C LEU A 22 14.12 10.19 1.97
N ASP A 23 14.00 10.32 0.65
CA ASP A 23 15.15 10.48 -0.24
C ASP A 23 14.80 11.33 -1.48
N TYR A 24 15.83 11.90 -2.10
CA TYR A 24 15.78 12.66 -3.34
C TYR A 24 16.87 12.14 -4.30
N ILE A 25 16.45 11.33 -5.28
CA ILE A 25 17.33 10.60 -6.20
C ILE A 25 17.42 11.34 -7.53
N LEU A 26 18.64 11.66 -7.96
CA LEU A 26 18.88 12.28 -9.26
C LEU A 26 19.01 11.22 -10.37
N LYS A 27 18.36 11.47 -11.51
CA LYS A 27 18.30 10.55 -12.66
C LYS A 27 19.53 10.58 -13.56
N ASP A 28 20.41 11.55 -13.36
CA ASP A 28 21.70 11.67 -14.05
C ASP A 28 22.76 10.69 -13.52
N GLN A 29 22.49 10.04 -12.38
CA GLN A 29 23.30 8.99 -11.79
C GLN A 29 23.21 7.68 -12.59
N SER A 30 24.18 6.76 -12.37
CA SER A 30 24.14 5.44 -13.00
C SER A 30 22.90 4.65 -12.55
N ALA A 31 22.37 3.81 -13.44
CA ALA A 31 21.23 2.95 -13.16
C ALA A 31 21.46 2.05 -11.94
N ASP A 32 22.70 1.57 -11.76
CA ASP A 32 23.09 0.76 -10.60
C ASP A 32 22.97 1.55 -9.29
N LEU A 33 23.43 2.82 -9.28
CA LEU A 33 23.36 3.66 -8.09
C LEU A 33 21.91 4.01 -7.73
N ILE A 34 21.10 4.34 -8.73
CA ILE A 34 19.65 4.60 -8.55
C ILE A 34 18.98 3.35 -7.96
N THR A 35 19.27 2.18 -8.51
CA THR A 35 18.71 0.90 -8.03
C THR A 35 19.11 0.61 -6.59
N GLN A 36 20.39 0.81 -6.24
CA GLN A 36 20.89 0.63 -4.87
C GLN A 36 20.19 1.58 -3.88
N ARG A 37 19.96 2.84 -4.26
CA ARG A 37 19.23 3.80 -3.42
C ARG A 37 17.77 3.39 -3.20
N ILE A 38 17.06 3.00 -4.26
CA ILE A 38 15.68 2.51 -4.15
C ILE A 38 15.60 1.29 -3.23
N ILE A 39 16.52 0.32 -3.38
CA ILE A 39 16.57 -0.86 -2.51
C ILE A 39 16.84 -0.46 -1.06
N LYS A 40 17.76 0.47 -0.83
CA LYS A 40 18.07 0.99 0.50
C LYS A 40 16.84 1.64 1.14
N ASP A 41 16.12 2.50 0.41
CA ASP A 41 14.92 3.18 0.90
C ASP A 41 13.83 2.19 1.27
N ILE A 42 13.60 1.17 0.42
CA ILE A 42 12.65 0.08 0.71
C ILE A 42 13.04 -0.64 2.00
N ASN A 43 14.32 -0.97 2.19
CA ASN A 43 14.81 -1.65 3.39
C ASN A 43 14.66 -0.79 4.66
N VAL A 44 14.94 0.51 4.57
CA VAL A 44 14.75 1.46 5.69
C VAL A 44 13.28 1.47 6.09
N VAL A 45 12.38 1.67 5.13
CA VAL A 45 10.93 1.66 5.38
C VAL A 45 10.49 0.33 5.97
N GLN A 46 10.91 -0.81 5.41
CA GLN A 46 10.54 -2.12 5.96
C GLN A 46 10.98 -2.30 7.41
N ASN A 47 12.17 -1.83 7.78
CA ASN A 47 12.64 -1.90 9.16
C ASN A 47 11.84 -0.99 10.11
N GLU A 48 11.52 0.24 9.69
CA GLU A 48 10.66 1.15 10.46
C GLU A 48 9.24 0.58 10.63
N LEU A 49 8.69 0.01 9.56
CA LEU A 49 7.40 -0.65 9.56
C LEU A 49 7.37 -1.85 10.52
N LYS A 50 8.43 -2.67 10.55
CA LYS A 50 8.57 -3.79 11.51
C LYS A 50 8.63 -3.31 12.96
N LYS A 51 9.35 -2.23 13.24
CA LYS A 51 9.43 -1.64 14.60
C LYS A 51 8.08 -1.07 15.07
N THR A 52 7.28 -0.57 14.14
CA THR A 52 5.96 0.03 14.41
C THR A 52 4.82 -1.01 14.41
N ASN A 53 5.07 -2.24 13.95
CA ASN A 53 4.04 -3.29 13.84
C ASN A 53 3.44 -3.73 15.17
N SER A 54 4.06 -3.45 16.32
CA SER A 54 3.46 -3.73 17.63
C SER A 54 2.19 -2.93 17.92
N GLN A 55 1.85 -1.92 17.10
CA GLN A 55 0.68 -1.04 17.30
C GLN A 55 -0.26 -0.99 16.10
N ARG A 56 -0.07 -1.81 15.05
CA ARG A 56 -0.96 -1.76 13.89
C ARG A 56 -2.29 -2.43 14.19
N LYS A 57 -3.37 -1.69 13.95
CA LYS A 57 -4.69 -2.26 13.70
C LYS A 57 -4.59 -3.19 12.49
N ASP A 58 -5.26 -4.34 12.56
CA ASP A 58 -5.33 -5.27 11.44
C ASP A 58 -5.86 -4.56 10.19
N VAL A 59 -5.32 -4.90 9.02
CA VAL A 59 -5.67 -4.26 7.74
C VAL A 59 -6.19 -5.28 6.73
N PHE A 60 -7.31 -4.95 6.10
CA PHE A 60 -7.86 -5.70 4.99
C PHE A 60 -7.32 -5.17 3.66
N ASN A 61 -6.80 -6.07 2.82
CA ASN A 61 -6.18 -5.71 1.54
C ASN A 61 -6.89 -6.44 0.38
N TYR A 62 -7.22 -5.68 -0.67
CA TYR A 62 -7.80 -6.22 -1.90
C TYR A 62 -7.19 -5.55 -3.14
N LYS A 63 -7.35 -6.19 -4.29
CA LYS A 63 -6.79 -5.74 -5.57
C LYS A 63 -7.90 -5.50 -6.59
N LEU A 64 -7.85 -4.36 -7.28
CA LEU A 64 -8.73 -4.04 -8.40
C LEU A 64 -7.89 -3.70 -9.63
N GLY A 65 -7.89 -4.59 -10.63
CA GLY A 65 -7.01 -4.47 -11.79
C GLY A 65 -5.54 -4.44 -11.38
N THR A 66 -4.85 -3.33 -11.64
CA THR A 66 -3.44 -3.12 -11.26
C THR A 66 -3.25 -2.42 -9.91
N ARG A 67 -4.34 -1.99 -9.26
CA ARG A 67 -4.29 -1.18 -8.03
C ARG A 67 -4.52 -2.05 -6.79
N TYR A 68 -3.72 -1.81 -5.76
CA TYR A 68 -3.88 -2.40 -4.43
C TYR A 68 -4.55 -1.39 -3.50
N PHE A 69 -5.52 -1.87 -2.73
CA PHE A 69 -6.25 -1.08 -1.75
C PHE A 69 -6.08 -1.70 -0.38
N SER A 70 -6.03 -0.83 0.63
CA SER A 70 -5.96 -1.20 2.04
C SER A 70 -7.01 -0.41 2.82
N LEU A 71 -7.58 -1.02 3.84
CA LEU A 71 -8.40 -0.36 4.87
C LEU A 71 -8.16 -1.03 6.22
N ALA A 72 -8.56 -0.37 7.30
CA ALA A 72 -8.63 -1.03 8.59
C ALA A 72 -9.61 -2.21 8.50
N LEU A 73 -9.24 -3.33 9.12
CA LEU A 73 -10.10 -4.50 9.18
C LEU A 73 -11.39 -4.19 9.95
N ASP A 74 -11.29 -3.37 11.00
CA ASP A 74 -12.44 -2.86 11.77
C ASP A 74 -13.45 -2.06 10.92
N ASP A 75 -13.03 -1.50 9.78
CA ASP A 75 -13.94 -0.77 8.88
C ASP A 75 -14.73 -1.70 7.96
N VAL A 76 -14.38 -2.99 7.89
CA VAL A 76 -15.08 -3.99 7.07
C VAL A 76 -16.39 -4.38 7.76
N ILE A 77 -17.51 -4.20 7.06
CA ILE A 77 -18.85 -4.51 7.58
C ILE A 77 -19.31 -5.89 7.09
N LEU A 78 -19.13 -6.16 5.79
CA LEU A 78 -19.61 -7.38 5.16
C LEU A 78 -18.75 -7.76 3.95
N LEU A 79 -18.48 -9.06 3.82
CA LEU A 79 -17.96 -9.69 2.63
C LEU A 79 -18.99 -10.70 2.11
N SER A 80 -19.38 -10.58 0.84
CA SER A 80 -20.39 -11.44 0.23
C SER A 80 -20.04 -11.82 -1.20
N THR A 81 -20.60 -12.93 -1.69
CA THR A 81 -20.51 -13.33 -3.09
C THR A 81 -21.91 -13.40 -3.69
N SER A 82 -22.00 -13.27 -5.02
CA SER A 82 -23.26 -13.41 -5.74
C SER A 82 -23.21 -14.60 -6.69
N LYS A 83 -24.29 -15.40 -6.73
CA LYS A 83 -24.43 -16.49 -7.71
C LYS A 83 -24.43 -15.98 -9.16
N LEU A 84 -24.79 -14.72 -9.38
CA LEU A 84 -24.79 -14.08 -10.69
C LEU A 84 -23.36 -13.75 -11.18
N ARG A 85 -22.37 -13.69 -10.27
CA ARG A 85 -20.98 -13.33 -10.59
C ARG A 85 -19.99 -14.23 -9.82
N PRO A 86 -19.84 -15.49 -10.24
CA PRO A 86 -18.89 -16.42 -9.62
C PRO A 86 -17.46 -15.88 -9.67
N GLY A 87 -16.68 -16.13 -8.61
CA GLY A 87 -15.29 -15.70 -8.51
C GLY A 87 -15.09 -14.22 -8.17
N SER A 88 -16.16 -13.51 -7.79
CA SER A 88 -16.11 -12.13 -7.28
C SER A 88 -16.56 -12.07 -5.82
N VAL A 89 -15.90 -11.22 -5.04
CA VAL A 89 -16.28 -10.87 -3.67
C VAL A 89 -16.64 -9.40 -3.64
N GLN A 90 -17.79 -9.11 -3.03
CA GLN A 90 -18.28 -7.78 -2.74
C GLN A 90 -17.93 -7.42 -1.30
N LEU A 91 -17.22 -6.31 -1.13
CA LEU A 91 -16.84 -5.70 0.14
C LEU A 91 -17.75 -4.51 0.41
N HIS A 92 -18.40 -4.51 1.57
CA HIS A 92 -19.01 -3.34 2.17
C HIS A 92 -18.19 -2.92 3.38
N ALA A 93 -17.70 -1.69 3.36
CA ALA A 93 -17.02 -1.04 4.47
C ALA A 93 -17.71 0.29 4.78
N ILE A 94 -17.42 0.88 5.94
CA ILE A 94 -18.09 2.09 6.46
C ILE A 94 -18.29 3.17 5.40
N ASN A 95 -17.26 3.46 4.59
CA ASN A 95 -17.28 4.54 3.60
C ASN A 95 -17.08 4.06 2.15
N LYS A 96 -17.16 2.75 1.88
CA LYS A 96 -16.93 2.23 0.52
C LYS A 96 -17.59 0.88 0.25
N VAL A 97 -18.00 0.70 -1.00
CA VAL A 97 -18.36 -0.61 -1.56
C VAL A 97 -17.40 -0.92 -2.71
N ALA A 98 -16.88 -2.13 -2.75
CA ALA A 98 -15.96 -2.58 -3.79
C ALA A 98 -16.27 -4.01 -4.19
N GLU A 99 -15.97 -4.36 -5.44
CA GLU A 99 -16.09 -5.73 -5.95
C GLU A 99 -14.75 -6.12 -6.57
N PHE A 100 -14.21 -7.26 -6.19
CA PHE A 100 -12.91 -7.72 -6.64
C PHE A 100 -12.89 -9.24 -6.86
N PRO A 101 -12.00 -9.75 -7.74
CA PRO A 101 -11.85 -11.20 -7.93
C PRO A 101 -11.37 -11.88 -6.65
N GLY A 102 -12.03 -12.96 -6.25
CA GLY A 102 -11.70 -13.71 -5.03
C GLY A 102 -12.77 -14.75 -4.65
N ASN A 103 -12.52 -15.44 -3.54
CA ASN A 103 -13.50 -16.31 -2.89
C ASN A 103 -13.42 -16.13 -1.36
N LEU A 104 -14.50 -16.48 -0.65
CA LEU A 104 -14.60 -16.25 0.79
C LEU A 104 -13.70 -17.19 1.61
N ASN A 105 -13.54 -18.46 1.19
CA ASN A 105 -12.70 -19.42 1.91
C ASN A 105 -11.23 -18.95 2.01
N ALA A 106 -10.69 -18.37 0.93
CA ALA A 106 -9.35 -17.81 0.92
C ALA A 106 -9.23 -16.54 1.79
N LEU A 107 -10.34 -15.80 1.99
CA LEU A 107 -10.37 -14.65 2.88
C LEU A 107 -10.47 -15.07 4.35
N GLU A 108 -11.21 -16.14 4.65
CA GLU A 108 -11.29 -16.77 5.97
C GLU A 108 -9.92 -17.27 6.45
N GLU A 109 -9.18 -17.97 5.58
CA GLU A 109 -7.81 -18.42 5.91
C GLU A 109 -6.85 -17.25 6.15
N LYS A 110 -7.02 -16.15 5.41
CA LYS A 110 -6.12 -14.98 5.47
C LYS A 110 -6.45 -14.02 6.61
N TYR A 111 -7.71 -13.93 7.01
CA TYR A 111 -8.23 -13.03 8.03
C TYR A 111 -9.09 -13.79 9.05
N PRO A 112 -8.52 -14.77 9.76
CA PRO A 112 -9.27 -15.61 10.69
C PRO A 112 -9.85 -14.83 11.89
N GLN A 113 -9.34 -13.63 12.17
CA GLN A 113 -9.90 -12.75 13.20
C GLN A 113 -11.21 -12.05 12.78
N PHE A 114 -11.57 -12.11 11.50
CA PHE A 114 -12.77 -11.48 10.94
C PHE A 114 -13.92 -12.47 10.69
N PHE A 115 -13.62 -13.77 10.64
CA PHE A 115 -14.58 -14.85 10.40
C PHE A 115 -14.78 -15.68 11.67
#